data_AF-A0A1I3VLX0-F1
#
_entry.id   AF-A0A1I3VLX0-F1
#
_cell.length_a   1.000
_cell.length_b   1.000
_cell.length_c   1.000
_cell.angle_alpha   90.00
_cell.angle_beta   90.00
_cell.angle_gamma   90.00
#
_symmetry.space_group_name_H-M   'P 1'
#
loop_
_entity.id
_entity.type
_entity.pdbx_description
1 polymer ?
#
loop_
_entity_poly.entity_id
_entity_poly.type
_entity_poly.pdbx_seq_one_letter_code
_entity_poly.pdbx_strand_id
1 'polypeptide(L)'
;MDDLDFERDARGSNHPSTGSIPEESIRGIVVPKLAFFMQEKLDNLPQAALIDYSFSFWGKFQTENGKINVLILKQIDQAKKELLLKRVQAYLERLEAQPASATDPLETFFLARHLLDRDLFPKLDTRKIISTFEQILDLNKGNQPQLREHRHTIVHALRDWAEHDWLLQHFERKELQWGQKVYTKKAEQHLGSIDQGEMELFLYTAVAILKYEPSYARDTGSEFLERAKELGSELAAQILLEGSGSIAREDRQMANEVVECKANDVFATVTITVKQEGEECYAQAIRFLCQLLRAGFPKSCQIKLTSKEKQFLPIKGLAKSATHRFFANALAYPSWGGVAKLKSTAAKAKGEKADMLKHLVEEAAGVKKKQANES
;
A
#
# COMPACT_ATOMS: atom_id res chain seq x y z
N MET A 1 -5.60 16.40 -2.86
CA MET A 1 -6.15 17.64 -3.41
C MET A 1 -7.42 17.15 -4.05
N ASP A 2 -8.55 17.31 -3.37
CA ASP A 2 -9.80 16.71 -3.84
C ASP A 2 -10.18 17.45 -5.13
N ASP A 3 -10.06 16.75 -6.25
CA ASP A 3 -10.67 17.12 -7.51
C ASP A 3 -12.17 17.21 -7.24
N LEU A 4 -12.71 18.42 -7.17
CA LEU A 4 -14.15 18.65 -7.17
C LEU A 4 -14.67 18.26 -8.56
N ASP A 5 -15.00 16.97 -8.72
CA ASP A 5 -15.68 16.45 -9.89
C ASP A 5 -17.10 17.04 -9.93
N PHE A 6 -17.25 18.13 -10.68
CA PHE A 6 -18.55 18.59 -11.14
C PHE A 6 -19.01 17.68 -12.31
N GLU A 7 -19.18 16.39 -12.06
CA GLU A 7 -20.00 15.53 -12.92
C GLU A 7 -21.47 15.83 -12.66
N ARG A 8 -21.94 16.96 -13.18
CA ARG A 8 -23.37 17.15 -13.41
C ARG A 8 -23.68 16.67 -14.81
N ASP A 9 -24.12 15.42 -14.91
CA ASP A 9 -24.68 14.79 -16.09
C ASP A 9 -25.61 15.76 -16.86
N ALA A 10 -25.09 16.33 -17.94
CA ALA A 10 -25.93 16.79 -19.03
C ALA A 10 -26.39 15.55 -19.81
N ARG A 11 -27.41 14.88 -19.27
CA ARG A 11 -28.17 13.85 -19.97
C ARG A 11 -28.59 14.38 -21.33
N GLY A 12 -28.11 13.72 -22.39
CA GLY A 12 -28.73 13.72 -23.71
C GLY A 12 -28.73 15.05 -24.45
N SER A 13 -27.60 15.41 -25.03
CA SER A 13 -27.63 16.11 -26.31
C SER A 13 -26.50 15.60 -27.21
N ASN A 14 -26.87 14.72 -28.15
CA ASN A 14 -26.07 14.50 -29.36
C ASN A 14 -26.18 15.77 -30.22
N HIS A 15 -25.49 16.83 -29.82
CA HIS A 15 -25.13 17.89 -30.75
C HIS A 15 -23.68 17.66 -31.17
N PRO A 16 -23.38 17.49 -32.47
CA PRO A 16 -22.00 17.56 -32.92
C PRO A 16 -21.50 18.96 -32.56
N SER A 17 -20.49 19.05 -31.70
CA SER A 17 -19.93 20.36 -31.33
C SER A 17 -19.23 20.96 -32.54
N THR A 18 -19.96 21.76 -33.29
CA THR A 18 -19.41 22.70 -34.27
C THR A 18 -18.59 23.73 -33.50
N GLY A 19 -17.26 23.59 -33.53
CA GLY A 19 -16.31 24.52 -32.92
C GLY A 19 -15.46 23.86 -31.83
N SER A 20 -14.72 22.81 -32.19
CA SER A 20 -13.70 22.31 -31.29
C SER A 20 -12.48 23.24 -31.37
N ILE A 21 -11.99 23.72 -30.23
CA ILE A 21 -10.87 24.67 -30.19
C ILE A 21 -9.56 23.86 -30.26
N PRO A 22 -8.63 24.18 -31.18
CA PRO A 22 -7.33 23.55 -31.20
C PRO A 22 -6.60 23.72 -29.86
N GLU A 23 -5.88 22.70 -29.41
CA GLU A 23 -5.12 22.75 -28.15
C GLU A 23 -4.14 23.94 -28.13
N GLU A 24 -3.50 24.24 -29.25
CA GLU A 24 -2.60 25.39 -29.40
C GLU A 24 -3.31 26.72 -29.13
N SER A 25 -4.56 26.87 -29.58
CA SER A 25 -5.37 28.06 -29.33
C SER A 25 -5.77 28.17 -27.86
N ILE A 26 -6.07 27.06 -27.19
CA ILE A 26 -6.32 27.05 -25.76
C ILE A 26 -5.08 27.51 -25.00
N ARG A 27 -3.92 26.91 -25.29
CA ARG A 27 -2.66 27.23 -24.61
C ARG A 27 -2.14 28.64 -24.94
N GLY A 28 -2.28 29.09 -26.18
CA GLY A 28 -1.71 30.36 -26.66
C GLY A 28 -2.62 31.57 -26.45
N ILE A 29 -3.94 31.40 -26.36
CA ILE A 29 -4.89 32.52 -26.30
C ILE A 29 -5.75 32.46 -25.04
N VAL A 30 -6.39 31.31 -24.78
CA VAL A 30 -7.36 31.18 -23.69
C VAL A 30 -6.66 31.21 -22.33
N VAL A 31 -5.63 30.38 -22.16
CA VAL A 31 -4.87 30.27 -20.91
C VAL A 31 -4.26 31.61 -20.48
N PRO A 32 -3.54 32.37 -21.32
CA PRO A 32 -2.97 33.65 -20.90
C PRO A 32 -4.04 34.68 -20.49
N LYS A 33 -5.18 34.72 -21.17
CA LYS A 33 -6.29 35.64 -20.83
C LYS A 33 -6.92 35.29 -19.49
N LEU A 34 -7.17 34.00 -19.24
CA LEU A 34 -7.70 33.54 -17.97
C LEU A 34 -6.70 33.72 -16.83
N ALA A 35 -5.41 33.50 -17.09
CA ALA A 35 -4.33 33.73 -16.13
C ALA A 35 -4.28 35.21 -15.73
N PHE A 36 -4.30 36.13 -16.70
CA PHE A 36 -4.34 37.56 -16.44
C PHE A 36 -5.57 37.97 -15.63
N PHE A 37 -6.76 37.52 -16.03
CA PHE A 37 -8.00 37.79 -15.31
C PHE A 37 -7.94 37.30 -13.86
N MET A 38 -7.46 36.06 -13.66
CA MET A 38 -7.36 35.48 -12.32
C MET A 38 -6.30 36.20 -11.48
N GLN A 39 -5.16 36.58 -12.06
CA GLN A 39 -4.13 37.35 -11.38
C GLN A 39 -4.68 38.69 -10.89
N GLU A 40 -5.41 39.42 -11.74
CA GLU A 40 -6.05 40.69 -11.34
C GLU A 40 -7.04 40.49 -10.18
N LYS A 41 -7.76 39.37 -10.14
CA LYS A 41 -8.63 39.04 -9.00
C LYS A 41 -7.83 38.78 -7.73
N LEU A 42 -6.74 38.03 -7.82
CA LEU A 42 -5.88 37.72 -6.68
C LEU A 42 -5.18 38.97 -6.12
N ASP A 43 -4.73 39.87 -7.00
CA ASP A 43 -4.08 41.13 -6.60
C ASP A 43 -5.02 42.06 -5.84
N ASN A 44 -6.33 41.95 -6.08
CA ASN A 44 -7.37 42.72 -5.40
C ASN A 44 -7.88 42.04 -4.10
N LEU A 45 -7.41 40.83 -3.77
CA LEU A 45 -7.78 40.16 -2.53
C LEU A 45 -6.85 40.59 -1.38
N PRO A 46 -7.37 40.71 -0.14
CA PRO A 46 -6.52 40.85 1.03
C PRO A 46 -5.56 39.67 1.14
N GLN A 47 -4.30 39.91 1.50
CA GLN A 47 -3.29 38.85 1.58
C GLN A 47 -3.66 37.70 2.56
N ALA A 48 -4.52 37.96 3.55
CA ALA A 48 -5.06 36.96 4.47
C ALA A 48 -6.14 36.05 3.85
N ALA A 49 -6.67 36.37 2.67
CA ALA A 49 -7.76 35.62 2.02
C ALA A 49 -7.30 34.26 1.47
N LEU A 50 -6.02 34.13 1.11
CA LEU A 50 -5.42 32.85 0.73
C LEU A 50 -4.96 32.11 1.99
N ILE A 51 -5.60 30.97 2.29
CA ILE A 51 -5.27 30.17 3.48
C ILE A 51 -3.89 29.49 3.31
N ASP A 52 -3.62 28.98 2.12
CA ASP A 52 -2.40 28.23 1.81
C ASP A 52 -1.31 29.13 1.20
N TYR A 53 -0.07 28.65 1.19
CA TYR A 53 1.07 29.33 0.56
C TYR A 53 1.07 29.17 -0.96
N SER A 54 0.37 28.16 -1.49
CA SER A 54 0.26 27.87 -2.92
C SER A 54 -1.19 27.96 -3.37
N PHE A 55 -1.42 28.69 -4.45
CA PHE A 55 -2.71 28.74 -5.14
C PHE A 55 -2.51 28.30 -6.58
N SER A 56 -3.29 27.32 -7.03
CA SER A 56 -3.28 26.83 -8.41
C SER A 56 -4.67 26.90 -9.01
N PHE A 57 -4.79 27.51 -10.18
CA PHE A 57 -6.01 27.60 -10.97
C PHE A 57 -5.86 26.70 -12.21
N TRP A 58 -6.68 25.65 -12.28
CA TRP A 58 -6.68 24.68 -13.36
C TRP A 58 -7.95 24.80 -14.22
N GLY A 59 -7.83 24.48 -15.50
CA GLY A 59 -8.96 24.45 -16.42
C GLY A 59 -8.99 23.17 -17.25
N LYS A 60 -10.18 22.57 -17.31
CA LYS A 60 -10.48 21.41 -18.17
C LYS A 60 -11.17 21.91 -19.45
N PHE A 61 -10.55 21.73 -20.60
CA PHE A 61 -11.02 22.24 -21.89
C PHE A 61 -11.29 21.09 -22.86
N GLN A 62 -12.35 21.21 -23.66
CA GLN A 62 -12.62 20.29 -24.76
C GLN A 62 -11.85 20.74 -26.01
N THR A 63 -11.09 19.83 -26.61
CA THR A 63 -10.32 20.05 -27.85
C THR A 63 -10.74 19.05 -28.94
N GLU A 64 -10.21 19.25 -30.15
CA GLU A 64 -10.39 18.35 -31.30
C GLU A 64 -9.91 16.92 -30.98
N ASN A 65 -8.88 16.79 -30.15
CA ASN A 65 -8.24 15.53 -29.79
C ASN A 65 -8.71 15.00 -28.42
N GLY A 66 -9.77 15.57 -27.85
CA GLY A 66 -10.30 15.19 -26.54
C GLY A 66 -10.14 16.27 -25.48
N LYS A 67 -10.38 15.91 -24.21
CA LYS A 67 -10.29 16.86 -23.09
C LYS A 67 -8.84 17.03 -22.65
N ILE A 68 -8.41 18.27 -22.47
CA ILE A 68 -7.12 18.59 -21.84
C ILE A 68 -7.37 19.24 -20.47
N ASN A 69 -6.50 18.95 -19.51
CA ASN A 69 -6.43 19.69 -18.25
C ASN A 69 -5.14 20.53 -18.25
N VAL A 70 -5.26 21.83 -18.00
CA VAL A 70 -4.15 22.78 -18.11
C VAL A 70 -4.08 23.64 -16.86
N LEU A 71 -2.88 23.77 -16.30
CA LEU A 71 -2.59 24.75 -15.26
C LEU A 71 -2.64 26.15 -15.90
N ILE A 72 -3.61 26.97 -15.47
CA ILE A 72 -3.80 28.31 -16.01
C ILE A 72 -2.92 29.31 -15.25
N LEU A 73 -2.93 29.24 -13.92
CA LEU A 73 -2.16 30.14 -13.07
C LEU A 73 -1.69 29.38 -11.84
N LYS A 74 -0.45 29.63 -11.42
CA LYS A 74 0.09 29.20 -10.14
C LYS A 74 0.72 30.39 -9.44
N GLN A 75 0.25 30.70 -8.25
CA GLN A 75 0.78 31.77 -7.41
C GLN A 75 1.33 31.19 -6.12
N ILE A 76 2.52 31.63 -5.73
CA ILE A 76 3.18 31.26 -4.48
C ILE A 76 3.32 32.50 -3.61
N ASP A 77 2.75 32.46 -2.41
CA ASP A 77 3.01 33.44 -1.37
C ASP A 77 4.32 33.06 -0.66
N GLN A 78 5.40 33.76 -1.03
CA GLN A 78 6.74 33.47 -0.54
C GLN A 78 6.86 33.66 0.99
N ALA A 79 6.15 34.63 1.57
CA ALA A 79 6.20 34.88 3.01
C ALA A 79 5.52 33.73 3.79
N LYS A 80 4.36 33.25 3.31
CA LYS A 80 3.70 32.07 3.89
C LYS A 80 4.51 30.81 3.70
N LYS A 81 5.15 30.63 2.54
CA LYS A 81 6.05 29.49 2.28
C LYS A 81 7.20 29.44 3.29
N GLU A 82 7.88 30.56 3.50
CA GLU A 82 8.98 30.66 4.47
C GLU A 82 8.52 30.44 5.91
N LEU A 83 7.35 30.96 6.27
CA LEU A 83 6.75 30.71 7.58
C LEU A 83 6.40 29.23 7.78
N LEU A 84 5.82 28.59 6.76
CA LEU A 84 5.48 27.18 6.79
C LEU A 84 6.73 26.30 6.92
N LEU A 85 7.78 26.58 6.15
CA LEU A 85 9.07 25.89 6.26
C LEU A 85 9.62 25.94 7.69
N LYS A 86 9.62 27.13 8.31
CA LYS A 86 10.05 27.30 9.71
C LYS A 86 9.20 26.48 10.68
N ARG A 87 7.88 26.43 10.47
CA ARG A 87 6.95 25.66 11.31
C ARG A 87 7.15 24.15 11.16
N VAL A 88 7.32 23.66 9.93
CA VAL A 88 7.61 22.24 9.66
C VAL A 88 8.93 21.85 10.31
N GLN A 89 9.98 22.65 10.12
CA GLN A 89 11.29 22.39 10.72
C GLN A 89 11.22 22.35 12.27
N ALA A 90 10.60 23.34 12.89
CA ALA A 90 10.42 23.37 14.35
C ALA A 90 9.60 22.17 14.86
N TYR A 91 8.61 21.73 14.08
CA TYR A 91 7.82 20.54 14.41
C TYR A 91 8.67 19.27 14.36
N LEU A 92 9.49 19.09 13.32
CA LEU A 92 10.39 17.94 13.18
C LEU A 92 11.40 17.87 14.34
N GLU A 93 12.00 19.01 14.70
CA GLU A 93 12.91 19.11 15.84
C GLU A 93 12.23 18.74 17.16
N ARG A 94 10.97 19.18 17.37
CA ARG A 94 10.17 18.79 18.54
C ARG A 94 9.90 17.28 18.55
N LEU A 95 9.54 16.70 17.41
CA LEU A 95 9.25 15.28 17.28
C LEU A 95 10.49 14.44 17.61
N GLU A 96 11.67 14.86 17.17
CA GLU A 96 12.95 14.22 17.50
C GLU A 96 13.30 14.35 18.99
N ALA A 97 13.06 15.53 19.57
CA ALA A 97 13.40 15.81 20.96
C ALA A 97 12.47 15.16 21.99
N GLN A 98 11.21 14.86 21.62
CA GLN A 98 10.20 14.29 22.52
C GLN A 98 9.62 12.97 21.98
N PRO A 99 10.42 11.89 21.90
CA PRO A 99 10.01 10.62 21.29
C PRO A 99 9.08 9.76 22.18
N ALA A 100 8.40 10.34 23.17
CA ALA A 100 7.57 9.59 24.13
C ALA A 100 6.08 9.94 24.09
N SER A 101 5.68 11.02 23.41
CA SER A 101 4.26 11.41 23.29
C SER A 101 3.65 10.93 21.98
N ALA A 102 2.45 10.35 22.05
CA ALA A 102 1.66 10.03 20.87
C ALA A 102 1.39 11.29 20.02
N THR A 103 1.41 11.13 18.71
CA THR A 103 1.18 12.21 17.75
C THR A 103 -0.30 12.39 17.47
N ASP A 104 -0.76 13.62 17.31
CA ASP A 104 -2.14 13.90 16.88
C ASP A 104 -2.32 13.50 15.39
N PRO A 105 -3.39 12.78 15.01
CA PRO A 105 -3.66 12.45 13.61
C PRO A 105 -3.71 13.65 12.68
N LEU A 106 -4.22 14.79 13.15
CA LEU A 106 -4.29 16.02 12.36
C LEU A 106 -2.90 16.60 12.10
N GLU A 107 -1.99 16.53 13.09
CA GLU A 107 -0.59 16.93 12.89
C GLU A 107 0.07 16.05 11.81
N THR A 108 -0.20 14.74 11.83
CA THR A 108 0.31 13.79 10.82
C THR A 108 -0.27 14.05 9.44
N PHE A 109 -1.55 14.40 9.35
CA PHE A 109 -2.22 14.78 8.11
C PHE A 109 -1.54 15.93 7.41
N PHE A 110 -1.27 17.02 8.13
CA PHE A 110 -0.57 18.15 7.55
C PHE A 110 0.89 17.83 7.25
N LEU A 111 1.61 17.21 8.20
CA LEU A 111 3.03 16.94 8.03
C LEU A 111 3.31 16.03 6.83
N ALA A 112 2.57 14.93 6.68
CA ALA A 112 2.80 13.98 5.59
C ALA A 112 2.63 14.62 4.21
N ARG A 113 1.64 15.53 4.06
CA ARG A 113 1.40 16.28 2.82
C ARG A 113 2.53 17.29 2.56
N HIS A 114 2.94 18.05 3.57
CA HIS A 114 4.00 19.04 3.44
C HIS A 114 5.36 18.43 3.12
N LEU A 115 5.71 17.30 3.75
CA LEU A 115 7.00 16.64 3.53
C LEU A 115 7.17 16.08 2.11
N LEU A 116 6.07 15.80 1.42
CA LEU A 116 6.05 15.27 0.05
C LEU A 116 5.75 16.36 -1.01
N ASP A 117 5.59 17.61 -0.58
CA ASP A 117 5.25 18.72 -1.45
C ASP A 117 6.52 19.32 -2.09
N ARG A 118 6.68 19.14 -3.41
CA ARG A 118 7.83 19.68 -4.16
C ARG A 118 7.86 21.19 -4.28
N ASP A 119 6.71 21.87 -4.14
CA ASP A 119 6.71 23.33 -4.11
C ASP A 119 7.28 23.83 -2.79
N LEU A 120 7.12 23.08 -1.71
CA LEU A 120 7.69 23.38 -0.39
C LEU A 120 9.14 22.91 -0.29
N PHE A 121 9.42 21.67 -0.71
CA PHE A 121 10.72 21.02 -0.71
C PHE A 121 11.10 20.56 -2.14
N PRO A 122 11.76 21.42 -2.94
CA PRO A 122 12.10 21.09 -4.33
C PRO A 122 12.93 19.80 -4.48
N LYS A 123 13.75 19.49 -3.47
CA LYS A 123 14.42 18.21 -3.32
C LYS A 123 13.93 17.55 -2.03
N LEU A 124 13.35 16.36 -2.17
CA LEU A 124 12.85 15.59 -1.05
C LEU A 124 14.02 14.96 -0.28
N ASP A 125 14.05 15.14 1.04
CA ASP A 125 14.93 14.35 1.92
C ASP A 125 14.23 13.02 2.24
N THR A 126 14.28 12.09 1.28
CA THR A 126 13.50 10.84 1.34
C THR A 126 13.83 9.98 2.55
N ARG A 127 15.11 9.94 2.95
CA ARG A 127 15.54 9.25 4.17
C ARG A 127 14.90 9.88 5.40
N LYS A 128 14.90 11.22 5.50
CA LYS A 128 14.27 11.92 6.61
C LYS A 128 12.76 11.69 6.63
N ILE A 129 12.11 11.73 5.47
CA ILE A 129 10.67 11.47 5.32
C ILE A 129 10.31 10.08 5.84
N ILE A 130 10.99 9.03 5.36
CA ILE A 130 10.75 7.64 5.80
C ILE A 130 10.95 7.52 7.31
N SER A 131 12.07 8.01 7.85
CA SER A 131 12.35 7.92 9.29
C SER A 131 11.32 8.66 10.14
N THR A 132 10.78 9.78 9.65
CA THR A 132 9.74 10.56 10.33
C THR A 132 8.43 9.79 10.37
N PHE A 133 8.03 9.17 9.25
CA PHE A 133 6.83 8.34 9.19
C PHE A 133 6.95 7.11 10.08
N GLU A 134 8.09 6.42 10.06
CA GLU A 134 8.36 5.29 10.95
C GLU A 134 8.29 5.70 12.42
N GLN A 135 8.88 6.84 12.78
CA GLN A 135 8.80 7.38 14.14
C GLN A 135 7.35 7.64 14.57
N ILE A 136 6.54 8.28 13.73
CA ILE A 136 5.11 8.52 14.03
C ILE A 136 4.37 7.20 14.24
N LEU A 137 4.59 6.21 13.38
CA LEU A 137 3.96 4.89 13.51
C LEU A 137 4.38 4.18 14.80
N ASP A 138 5.66 4.29 15.18
CA ASP A 138 6.20 3.69 16.40
C ASP A 138 5.67 4.35 17.68
N LEU A 139 5.54 5.68 17.70
CA LEU A 139 4.97 6.43 18.81
C LEU A 139 3.51 6.02 19.10
N ASN A 140 2.77 5.68 18.05
CA ASN A 140 1.34 5.39 18.13
C ASN A 140 1.02 3.88 18.18
N LYS A 141 2.03 2.99 18.19
CA LYS A 141 1.79 1.52 18.15
C LYS A 141 0.96 0.96 19.31
N GLY A 142 0.93 1.66 20.45
CA GLY A 142 0.12 1.30 21.61
C GLY A 142 -1.38 1.58 21.46
N ASN A 143 -1.77 2.47 20.54
CA ASN A 143 -3.16 2.89 20.33
C ASN A 143 -3.65 2.46 18.93
N GLN A 144 -4.30 1.30 18.83
CA GLN A 144 -4.64 0.69 17.54
C GLN A 144 -5.58 1.53 16.64
N PRO A 145 -6.66 2.15 17.16
CA PRO A 145 -7.46 3.10 16.37
C PRO A 145 -6.63 4.23 15.78
N GLN A 146 -5.84 4.92 16.61
CA GLN A 146 -5.03 6.07 16.20
C GLN A 146 -3.91 5.66 15.24
N LEU A 147 -3.27 4.50 15.47
CA LEU A 147 -2.28 3.94 14.56
C LEU A 147 -2.85 3.67 13.17
N ARG A 148 -4.10 3.17 13.07
CA ARG A 148 -4.75 2.96 11.76
C ARG A 148 -4.98 4.27 11.04
N GLU A 149 -5.39 5.32 11.74
CA GLU A 149 -5.57 6.65 11.16
C GLU A 149 -4.25 7.23 10.65
N HIS A 150 -3.18 7.19 11.46
CA HIS A 150 -1.83 7.59 11.04
C HIS A 150 -1.34 6.84 9.80
N ARG A 151 -1.52 5.51 9.77
CA ARG A 151 -1.17 4.69 8.60
C ARG A 151 -1.93 5.12 7.36
N HIS A 152 -3.25 5.27 7.48
CA HIS A 152 -4.09 5.68 6.35
C HIS A 152 -3.64 7.04 5.81
N THR A 153 -3.46 8.02 6.69
CA THR A 153 -3.00 9.36 6.33
C THR A 153 -1.63 9.37 5.63
N ILE A 154 -0.65 8.64 6.19
CA ILE A 154 0.69 8.55 5.62
C ILE A 154 0.64 7.85 4.25
N VAL A 155 -0.04 6.71 4.17
CA VAL A 155 -0.15 5.94 2.91
C VAL A 155 -0.88 6.75 1.84
N HIS A 156 -1.92 7.50 2.21
CA HIS A 156 -2.63 8.37 1.28
C HIS A 156 -1.70 9.46 0.73
N ALA A 157 -0.94 10.15 1.57
CA ALA A 157 -0.02 11.19 1.12
C ALA A 157 1.09 10.63 0.22
N LEU A 158 1.66 9.48 0.60
CA LEU A 158 2.67 8.76 -0.19
C LEU A 158 2.13 8.30 -1.55
N ARG A 159 0.91 7.76 -1.57
CA ARG A 159 0.24 7.35 -2.80
C ARG A 159 -0.04 8.55 -3.71
N ASP A 160 -0.54 9.64 -3.14
CA ASP A 160 -0.79 10.88 -3.88
C ASP A 160 0.49 11.36 -4.57
N TRP A 161 1.60 11.45 -3.82
CA TRP A 161 2.92 11.79 -4.36
C TRP A 161 3.36 10.82 -5.44
N ALA A 162 3.26 9.51 -5.20
CA ALA A 162 3.68 8.50 -6.15
C ALA A 162 2.91 8.58 -7.48
N GLU A 163 1.57 8.73 -7.44
CA GLU A 163 0.71 8.74 -8.63
C GLU A 163 0.73 10.05 -9.42
N HIS A 164 0.89 11.18 -8.74
CA HIS A 164 0.74 12.51 -9.33
C HIS A 164 2.07 13.24 -9.56
N ASP A 165 3.16 12.70 -9.04
CA ASP A 165 4.49 13.27 -9.19
C ASP A 165 5.45 12.22 -9.75
N TRP A 166 5.89 11.28 -8.90
CA TRP A 166 7.01 10.40 -9.22
C TRP A 166 6.76 9.51 -10.45
N LEU A 167 5.61 8.83 -10.52
CA LEU A 167 5.28 7.99 -11.68
C LEU A 167 5.17 8.81 -12.96
N LEU A 168 4.66 10.05 -12.90
CA LEU A 168 4.50 10.89 -14.09
C LEU A 168 5.83 11.40 -14.65
N GLN A 169 6.93 11.32 -13.88
CA GLN A 169 8.27 11.61 -14.40
C GLN A 169 8.76 10.50 -15.34
N HIS A 170 8.45 9.24 -15.05
CA HIS A 170 9.00 8.08 -15.74
C HIS A 170 8.00 7.33 -16.65
N PHE A 171 6.70 7.54 -16.44
CA PHE A 171 5.61 6.85 -17.13
C PHE A 171 4.62 7.84 -17.72
N GLU A 172 4.00 7.45 -18.83
CA GLU A 172 2.77 8.04 -19.34
C GLU A 172 1.57 7.37 -18.66
N ARG A 173 0.65 8.19 -18.13
CA ARG A 173 -0.59 7.70 -17.51
C ARG A 173 -1.73 7.75 -18.53
N LYS A 174 -2.39 6.62 -18.73
CA LYS A 174 -3.67 6.51 -19.43
C LYS A 174 -4.74 6.04 -18.47
N GLU A 175 -5.95 6.56 -18.63
CA GLU A 175 -7.10 6.13 -17.86
C GLU A 175 -8.03 5.33 -18.79
N LEU A 176 -8.34 4.10 -18.40
CA LEU A 176 -9.23 3.21 -19.13
C LEU A 176 -10.67 3.35 -18.63
N GLN A 177 -11.58 2.58 -19.24
CA GLN A 177 -12.95 2.45 -18.74
C GLN A 177 -12.95 2.05 -17.26
N TRP A 178 -13.87 2.63 -16.48
CA TRP A 178 -14.00 2.40 -15.02
C TRP A 178 -12.89 3.02 -14.15
N GLY A 179 -12.13 4.00 -14.67
CA GLY A 179 -11.15 4.76 -13.89
C GLY A 179 -9.85 3.99 -13.61
N GLN A 180 -9.61 2.88 -14.32
CA GLN A 180 -8.36 2.13 -14.18
C GLN A 180 -7.20 2.94 -14.78
N LYS A 181 -6.20 3.25 -13.96
CA LYS A 181 -4.96 3.91 -14.38
C LYS A 181 -4.00 2.85 -14.94
N VAL A 182 -3.39 3.13 -16.09
CA VAL A 182 -2.36 2.32 -16.71
C VAL A 182 -1.13 3.18 -16.98
N TYR A 183 0.02 2.73 -16.50
CA TYR A 183 1.29 3.43 -16.63
C TYR A 183 2.16 2.75 -17.69
N THR A 184 2.52 3.46 -18.76
CA THR A 184 3.43 2.95 -19.80
C THR A 184 4.77 3.66 -19.69
N LYS A 185 5.88 2.91 -19.63
CA LYS A 185 7.22 3.51 -19.47
C LYS A 185 7.54 4.44 -20.63
N LYS A 186 8.02 5.64 -20.32
CA LYS A 186 8.49 6.59 -21.34
C LYS A 186 9.71 6.02 -22.06
N ALA A 187 9.90 6.41 -23.32
CA ALA A 187 11.06 5.96 -24.09
C ALA A 187 12.38 6.35 -23.40
N GLU A 188 13.40 5.51 -23.50
CA GLU A 188 14.65 5.64 -22.71
C GLU A 188 15.36 6.97 -22.91
N GLN A 189 15.31 7.53 -24.11
CA GLN A 189 15.83 8.87 -24.45
C GLN A 189 15.19 10.01 -23.64
N HIS A 190 14.05 9.77 -22.98
CA HIS A 190 13.33 10.72 -22.13
C HIS A 190 13.41 10.37 -20.64
N LEU A 191 14.08 9.27 -20.27
CA LEU A 191 14.30 8.92 -18.88
C LEU A 191 15.50 9.71 -18.35
N GLY A 192 15.24 10.62 -17.41
CA GLY A 192 16.30 11.18 -16.58
C GLY A 192 16.94 10.11 -15.70
N SER A 193 18.04 10.45 -15.04
CA SER A 193 18.61 9.60 -13.99
C SER A 193 17.57 9.42 -12.88
N ILE A 194 17.29 8.17 -12.51
CA ILE A 194 16.40 7.86 -11.38
C ILE A 194 17.12 8.23 -10.09
N ASP A 195 16.54 9.13 -9.30
CA ASP A 195 17.01 9.41 -7.96
C ASP A 195 16.78 8.17 -7.08
N GLN A 196 17.87 7.64 -6.51
CA GLN A 196 17.82 6.42 -5.71
C GLN A 196 17.02 6.63 -4.41
N GLY A 197 17.08 7.82 -3.82
CA GLY A 197 16.31 8.13 -2.62
C GLY A 197 14.81 8.18 -2.92
N GLU A 198 14.40 8.72 -4.06
CA GLU A 198 12.99 8.70 -4.48
C GLU A 198 12.53 7.31 -4.88
N MET A 199 13.39 6.49 -5.50
CA MET A 199 13.10 5.06 -5.72
C MET A 199 12.86 4.33 -4.40
N GLU A 200 13.70 4.55 -3.38
CA GLU A 200 13.49 3.97 -2.04
C GLU A 200 12.16 4.42 -1.41
N LEU A 201 11.82 5.71 -1.50
CA LEU A 201 10.53 6.23 -1.02
C LEU A 201 9.35 5.61 -1.77
N PHE A 202 9.46 5.43 -3.08
CA PHE A 202 8.44 4.79 -3.88
C PHE A 202 8.24 3.31 -3.52
N LEU A 203 9.31 2.58 -3.23
CA LEU A 203 9.23 1.20 -2.72
C LEU A 203 8.62 1.15 -1.33
N TYR A 204 8.97 2.10 -0.46
CA TYR A 204 8.34 2.26 0.85
C TYR A 204 6.83 2.47 0.72
N THR A 205 6.39 3.36 -0.19
CA THR A 205 4.97 3.56 -0.52
C THR A 205 4.29 2.26 -0.92
N ALA A 206 4.88 1.51 -1.87
CA ALA A 206 4.29 0.27 -2.38
C ALA A 206 4.12 -0.78 -1.26
N VAL A 207 5.13 -0.94 -0.41
CA VAL A 207 5.09 -1.85 0.75
C VAL A 207 4.06 -1.39 1.78
N ALA A 208 3.97 -0.09 2.05
CA ALA A 208 3.01 0.46 3.01
C ALA A 208 1.55 0.25 2.55
N ILE A 209 1.26 0.43 1.26
CA ILE A 209 -0.03 0.08 0.66
C ILE A 209 -0.34 -1.41 0.88
N LEU A 210 0.59 -2.30 0.51
CA LEU A 210 0.40 -3.75 0.62
C LEU A 210 0.21 -4.24 2.05
N LYS A 211 0.85 -3.58 3.02
CA LYS A 211 0.81 -3.95 4.45
C LYS A 211 -0.38 -3.35 5.20
N TYR A 212 -0.81 -2.13 4.87
CA TYR A 212 -1.73 -1.38 5.73
C TYR A 212 -3.08 -1.06 5.09
N GLU A 213 -3.17 -1.02 3.76
CA GLU A 213 -4.43 -0.69 3.09
C GLU A 213 -5.32 -1.95 2.89
N PRO A 214 -6.62 -1.76 2.67
CA PRO A 214 -7.55 -2.86 2.41
C PRO A 214 -7.21 -3.66 1.15
N SER A 215 -7.83 -4.84 1.02
CA SER A 215 -7.53 -5.78 -0.06
C SER A 215 -7.68 -5.22 -1.47
N TYR A 216 -8.59 -4.26 -1.70
CA TYR A 216 -8.79 -3.63 -3.01
C TYR A 216 -7.61 -2.74 -3.45
N ALA A 217 -6.76 -2.27 -2.52
CA ALA A 217 -5.59 -1.45 -2.84
C ALA A 217 -4.34 -2.28 -3.15
N ARG A 218 -4.41 -3.61 -3.01
CA ARG A 218 -3.25 -4.50 -3.20
C ARG A 218 -2.75 -4.51 -4.63
N ASP A 219 -3.63 -4.35 -5.60
CA ASP A 219 -3.25 -4.29 -7.01
C ASP A 219 -2.40 -3.03 -7.28
N THR A 220 -2.75 -1.89 -6.67
CA THR A 220 -1.95 -0.65 -6.76
C THR A 220 -0.55 -0.84 -6.21
N GLY A 221 -0.41 -1.39 -4.99
CA GLY A 221 0.91 -1.63 -4.41
C GLY A 221 1.75 -2.63 -5.22
N SER A 222 1.10 -3.65 -5.79
CA SER A 222 1.77 -4.64 -6.65
C SER A 222 2.22 -4.02 -7.98
N GLU A 223 1.37 -3.18 -8.60
CA GLU A 223 1.68 -2.44 -9.81
C GLU A 223 2.89 -1.51 -9.59
N PHE A 224 2.95 -0.83 -8.44
CA PHE A 224 4.09 0.04 -8.10
C PHE A 224 5.40 -0.76 -8.04
N LEU A 225 5.42 -1.92 -7.37
CA LEU A 225 6.62 -2.76 -7.37
C LEU A 225 7.01 -3.22 -8.78
N GLU A 226 6.05 -3.58 -9.63
CA GLU A 226 6.34 -3.93 -11.02
C GLU A 226 6.87 -2.73 -11.82
N ARG A 227 6.34 -1.51 -11.61
CA ARG A 227 6.88 -0.29 -12.24
C ARG A 227 8.32 -0.01 -11.79
N ALA A 228 8.61 -0.13 -10.51
CA ALA A 228 9.98 0.03 -9.99
C ALA A 228 10.94 -1.01 -10.58
N LYS A 229 10.50 -2.26 -10.70
CA LYS A 229 11.26 -3.33 -11.35
C LYS A 229 11.49 -3.06 -12.84
N GLU A 230 10.48 -2.55 -13.56
CA GLU A 230 10.59 -2.13 -14.98
C GLU A 230 11.60 -0.98 -15.18
N LEU A 231 11.78 -0.16 -14.15
CA LEU A 231 12.80 0.87 -14.07
C LEU A 231 14.18 0.35 -13.61
N GLY A 232 14.33 -0.95 -13.38
CA GLY A 232 15.61 -1.59 -13.04
C GLY A 232 15.87 -1.75 -11.54
N SER A 233 14.89 -1.56 -10.67
CA SER A 233 15.07 -1.77 -9.23
C SER A 233 15.19 -3.26 -8.88
N GLU A 234 16.38 -3.69 -8.50
CA GLU A 234 16.62 -5.04 -7.97
C GLU A 234 15.87 -5.27 -6.65
N LEU A 235 15.78 -4.25 -5.80
CA LEU A 235 15.05 -4.33 -4.54
C LEU A 235 13.56 -4.58 -4.78
N ALA A 236 12.95 -3.97 -5.81
CA ALA A 236 11.57 -4.26 -6.19
C ALA A 236 11.37 -5.74 -6.57
N ALA A 237 12.29 -6.29 -7.38
CA ALA A 237 12.27 -7.70 -7.75
C ALA A 237 12.42 -8.63 -6.53
N GLN A 238 13.30 -8.26 -5.59
CA GLN A 238 13.46 -8.98 -4.33
C GLN A 238 12.19 -8.91 -3.47
N ILE A 239 11.54 -7.74 -3.36
CA ILE A 239 10.29 -7.60 -2.59
C ILE A 239 9.17 -8.49 -3.17
N LEU A 240 9.03 -8.49 -4.50
CA LEU A 240 8.06 -9.32 -5.20
C LEU A 240 8.29 -10.82 -4.93
N LEU A 241 9.55 -11.25 -4.90
CA LEU A 241 9.92 -12.66 -4.77
C LEU A 241 9.99 -13.14 -3.31
N GLU A 242 10.64 -12.37 -2.44
CA GLU A 242 11.08 -12.79 -1.10
C GLU A 242 10.46 -11.99 0.05
N GLY A 243 9.77 -10.89 -0.24
CA GLY A 243 9.19 -9.99 0.76
C GLY A 243 10.13 -8.86 1.17
N SER A 244 9.79 -8.16 2.25
CA SER A 244 10.44 -6.89 2.63
C SER A 244 11.87 -7.03 3.12
N GLY A 245 12.33 -8.25 3.43
CA GLY A 245 13.61 -8.50 4.08
C GLY A 245 13.63 -8.27 5.59
N SER A 246 12.54 -7.80 6.22
CA SER A 246 12.47 -7.58 7.67
C SER A 246 12.55 -8.86 8.51
N ILE A 247 12.27 -10.02 7.91
CA ILE A 247 12.37 -11.34 8.54
C ILE A 247 13.60 -12.07 7.98
N ALA A 248 14.39 -12.68 8.86
CA ALA A 248 15.59 -13.42 8.50
C ALA A 248 15.28 -14.51 7.47
N ARG A 249 16.23 -14.75 6.55
CA ARG A 249 16.04 -15.71 5.45
C ARG A 249 15.72 -17.12 5.96
N GLU A 250 16.39 -17.53 7.03
CA GLU A 250 16.18 -18.82 7.71
C GLU A 250 14.79 -18.99 8.31
N ASP A 251 14.14 -17.90 8.74
CA ASP A 251 12.77 -17.93 9.24
C ASP A 251 11.71 -17.86 8.13
N ARG A 252 12.08 -17.31 6.96
CA ARG A 252 11.15 -17.11 5.83
C ARG A 252 11.24 -18.18 4.74
N GLN A 253 12.30 -19.00 4.73
CA GLN A 253 12.51 -20.05 3.74
C GLN A 253 13.02 -21.34 4.41
N MET A 254 12.46 -22.48 4.01
CA MET A 254 12.93 -23.81 4.38
C MET A 254 12.75 -24.73 3.19
N ALA A 255 13.76 -25.53 2.84
CA ALA A 255 13.64 -26.51 1.76
C ALA A 255 14.48 -27.75 2.06
N ASN A 256 13.87 -28.93 1.91
CA ASN A 256 14.54 -30.23 2.03
C ASN A 256 13.86 -31.26 1.13
N GLU A 257 14.10 -32.55 1.38
CA GLU A 257 13.62 -33.66 0.57
C GLU A 257 12.10 -33.86 0.63
N VAL A 258 11.46 -33.50 1.75
CA VAL A 258 10.03 -33.78 1.98
C VAL A 258 9.13 -32.55 1.81
N VAL A 259 9.65 -31.34 2.06
CA VAL A 259 8.86 -30.09 1.98
C VAL A 259 9.71 -28.88 1.59
N GLU A 260 9.07 -27.91 0.96
CA GLU A 260 9.57 -26.56 0.75
C GLU A 260 8.54 -25.55 1.26
N CYS A 261 8.99 -24.56 2.05
CA CYS A 261 8.19 -23.47 2.59
C CYS A 261 8.86 -22.14 2.25
N LYS A 262 8.07 -21.19 1.75
CA LYS A 262 8.50 -19.83 1.44
C LYS A 262 7.46 -18.85 1.94
N ALA A 263 7.89 -17.80 2.63
CA ALA A 263 7.02 -16.76 3.14
C ALA A 263 7.38 -15.40 2.51
N ASN A 264 6.35 -14.61 2.21
CA ASN A 264 6.46 -13.23 1.77
C ASN A 264 5.55 -12.37 2.67
N ASP A 265 6.16 -11.52 3.50
CA ASP A 265 5.47 -10.73 4.52
C ASP A 265 4.72 -9.53 3.94
N VAL A 266 5.18 -9.00 2.80
CA VAL A 266 4.53 -7.91 2.07
C VAL A 266 3.17 -8.37 1.54
N PHE A 267 3.11 -9.57 0.97
CA PHE A 267 1.85 -10.16 0.52
C PHE A 267 1.12 -10.95 1.61
N ALA A 268 1.66 -11.05 2.83
CA ALA A 268 1.16 -11.92 3.89
C ALA A 268 0.85 -13.35 3.37
N THR A 269 1.76 -13.92 2.57
CA THR A 269 1.57 -15.22 1.91
C THR A 269 2.62 -16.22 2.37
N VAL A 270 2.19 -17.46 2.62
CA VAL A 270 3.08 -18.60 2.85
C VAL A 270 2.79 -19.67 1.80
N THR A 271 3.79 -20.00 0.99
CA THR A 271 3.73 -21.09 0.03
C THR A 271 4.35 -22.34 0.65
N ILE A 272 3.59 -23.43 0.66
CA ILE A 272 4.00 -24.75 1.15
C ILE A 272 3.89 -25.73 -0.01
N THR A 273 5.01 -26.32 -0.39
CA THR A 273 5.10 -27.35 -1.43
C THR A 273 5.52 -28.66 -0.78
N VAL A 274 4.58 -29.60 -0.72
CA VAL A 274 4.83 -30.96 -0.24
C VAL A 274 5.44 -31.77 -1.38
N LYS A 275 6.68 -32.24 -1.18
CA LYS A 275 7.42 -33.06 -2.16
C LYS A 275 7.15 -34.54 -1.95
N GLN A 276 7.15 -34.96 -0.69
CA GLN A 276 6.83 -36.32 -0.26
C GLN A 276 5.73 -36.25 0.81
N GLU A 277 4.61 -36.94 0.55
CA GLU A 277 3.49 -36.99 1.48
C GLU A 277 3.85 -37.90 2.66
N GLY A 278 3.64 -37.41 3.87
CA GLY A 278 3.97 -38.13 5.10
C GLY A 278 3.88 -37.21 6.31
N GLU A 279 3.86 -37.78 7.50
CA GLU A 279 3.75 -36.99 8.73
C GLU A 279 4.85 -35.91 8.84
N GLU A 280 6.07 -36.26 8.44
CA GLU A 280 7.23 -35.39 8.61
C GLU A 280 7.08 -34.07 7.85
N CYS A 281 6.58 -34.07 6.62
CA CYS A 281 6.47 -32.85 5.81
C CYS A 281 5.50 -31.85 6.44
N TYR A 282 4.34 -32.31 6.92
CA TYR A 282 3.36 -31.49 7.61
C TYR A 282 3.87 -31.02 8.98
N ALA A 283 4.55 -31.89 9.73
CA ALA A 283 5.14 -31.52 11.02
C ALA A 283 6.19 -30.41 10.87
N GLN A 284 7.06 -30.51 9.86
CA GLN A 284 8.07 -29.50 9.57
C GLN A 284 7.43 -28.19 9.08
N ALA A 285 6.44 -28.25 8.18
CA ALA A 285 5.72 -27.06 7.72
C ALA A 285 5.03 -26.31 8.88
N ILE A 286 4.45 -27.03 9.86
CA ILE A 286 3.84 -26.39 11.02
C ILE A 286 4.89 -25.77 11.96
N ARG A 287 6.05 -26.41 12.13
CA ARG A 287 7.17 -25.82 12.90
C ARG A 287 7.65 -24.53 12.23
N PHE A 288 7.81 -24.54 10.91
CA PHE A 288 8.13 -23.36 10.11
C PHE A 288 7.12 -22.24 10.33
N LEU A 289 5.81 -22.51 10.20
CA LEU A 289 4.76 -21.53 10.47
C LEU A 289 4.82 -20.97 11.89
N CYS A 290 5.15 -21.81 12.89
CA CYS A 290 5.29 -21.37 14.27
C CYS A 290 6.50 -20.44 14.47
N GLN A 291 7.64 -20.75 13.85
CA GLN A 291 8.83 -19.88 13.87
C GLN A 291 8.55 -18.56 13.16
N LEU A 292 8.01 -18.63 11.95
CA LEU A 292 7.63 -17.47 11.14
C LEU A 292 6.71 -16.50 11.91
N LEU A 293 5.69 -17.02 12.60
CA LEU A 293 4.78 -16.19 13.39
C LEU A 293 5.42 -15.63 14.67
N ARG A 294 6.50 -16.25 15.20
CA ARG A 294 7.29 -15.69 16.31
C ARG A 294 8.22 -14.59 15.83
N ALA A 295 8.70 -14.68 14.60
CA ALA A 295 9.52 -13.67 13.93
C ALA A 295 8.72 -12.42 13.47
N GLY A 296 7.43 -12.32 13.83
CA GLY A 296 6.61 -11.12 13.58
C GLY A 296 5.84 -11.14 12.26
N PHE A 297 5.76 -12.27 11.57
CA PHE A 297 4.99 -12.39 10.33
C PHE A 297 3.49 -12.05 10.52
N PRO A 298 2.82 -11.45 9.53
CA PRO A 298 1.39 -11.13 9.61
C PRO A 298 0.55 -12.34 10.01
N LYS A 299 -0.32 -12.14 11.02
CA LYS A 299 -1.17 -13.22 11.56
C LYS A 299 -2.23 -13.67 10.56
N SER A 300 -2.80 -12.72 9.81
CA SER A 300 -3.75 -12.94 8.73
C SER A 300 -2.98 -13.24 7.45
N CYS A 301 -2.50 -14.48 7.31
CA CYS A 301 -1.75 -14.90 6.12
C CYS A 301 -2.51 -15.91 5.26
N GLN A 302 -2.27 -15.84 3.95
CA GLN A 302 -2.78 -16.81 2.99
C GLN A 302 -1.79 -17.97 2.85
N ILE A 303 -2.25 -19.21 3.06
CA ILE A 303 -1.46 -20.40 2.74
C ILE A 303 -1.75 -20.82 1.30
N LYS A 304 -0.73 -20.86 0.46
CA LYS A 304 -0.74 -21.47 -0.87
C LYS A 304 -0.15 -22.87 -0.76
N LEU A 305 -0.97 -23.91 -0.97
CA LEU A 305 -0.55 -25.31 -0.78
C LEU A 305 -0.48 -26.04 -2.13
N THR A 306 0.70 -26.61 -2.41
CA THR A 306 0.92 -27.61 -3.45
C THR A 306 1.12 -28.97 -2.76
N SER A 307 0.17 -29.89 -2.94
CA SER A 307 0.15 -31.22 -2.32
C SER A 307 -0.57 -32.20 -3.24
N LYS A 308 -0.19 -33.49 -3.19
CA LYS A 308 -0.89 -34.56 -3.90
C LYS A 308 -2.20 -34.92 -3.20
N GLU A 309 -2.22 -34.81 -1.87
CA GLU A 309 -3.38 -35.06 -1.03
C GLU A 309 -4.40 -33.92 -1.13
N LYS A 310 -5.65 -34.27 -1.45
CA LYS A 310 -6.76 -33.33 -1.69
C LYS A 310 -7.85 -33.42 -0.64
N GLN A 311 -7.50 -33.86 0.55
CA GLN A 311 -8.47 -34.11 1.62
C GLN A 311 -8.96 -32.79 2.22
N PHE A 312 -10.21 -32.80 2.66
CA PHE A 312 -10.85 -31.71 3.39
C PHE A 312 -11.54 -32.31 4.60
N LEU A 313 -11.60 -31.55 5.70
CA LEU A 313 -12.40 -31.93 6.84
C LEU A 313 -13.89 -31.83 6.47
N PRO A 314 -14.74 -32.78 6.90
CA PRO A 314 -16.17 -32.80 6.58
C PRO A 314 -16.96 -31.78 7.42
N ILE A 315 -16.57 -30.51 7.36
CA ILE A 315 -17.16 -29.40 8.12
C ILE A 315 -18.08 -28.60 7.20
N LYS A 316 -19.38 -28.59 7.51
CA LYS A 316 -20.38 -27.87 6.72
C LYS A 316 -20.17 -26.35 6.87
N GLY A 317 -20.17 -25.62 5.76
CA GLY A 317 -20.03 -24.16 5.75
C GLY A 317 -18.59 -23.63 5.75
N LEU A 318 -17.59 -24.49 5.94
CA LEU A 318 -16.18 -24.09 5.85
C LEU A 318 -15.73 -23.98 4.38
N ALA A 319 -15.14 -22.85 4.01
CA ALA A 319 -14.59 -22.66 2.67
C ALA A 319 -13.51 -23.71 2.34
N LYS A 320 -13.60 -24.33 1.16
CA LYS A 320 -12.61 -25.30 0.66
C LYS A 320 -11.36 -24.57 0.14
N SER A 321 -10.53 -24.09 1.06
CA SER A 321 -9.31 -23.34 0.76
C SER A 321 -8.04 -24.19 0.85
N ALA A 322 -6.93 -23.67 0.33
CA ALA A 322 -5.62 -24.30 0.49
C ALA A 322 -5.19 -24.40 1.96
N THR A 323 -5.50 -23.39 2.79
CA THR A 323 -5.32 -23.43 4.24
C THR A 323 -6.09 -24.59 4.87
N HIS A 324 -7.36 -24.77 4.49
CA HIS A 324 -8.18 -25.87 4.99
C HIS A 324 -7.55 -27.23 4.60
N ARG A 325 -7.19 -27.40 3.33
CA ARG A 325 -6.54 -28.63 2.84
C ARG A 325 -5.24 -28.94 3.60
N PHE A 326 -4.40 -27.92 3.86
CA PHE A 326 -3.16 -28.09 4.61
C PHE A 326 -3.41 -28.68 6.00
N PHE A 327 -4.35 -28.11 6.75
CA PHE A 327 -4.66 -28.61 8.10
C PHE A 327 -5.40 -29.94 8.07
N ALA A 328 -6.25 -30.20 7.07
CA ALA A 328 -6.90 -31.49 6.90
C ALA A 328 -5.87 -32.61 6.70
N ASN A 329 -4.93 -32.42 5.78
CA ASN A 329 -3.86 -33.38 5.52
C ASN A 329 -2.95 -33.55 6.74
N ALA A 330 -2.59 -32.46 7.43
CA ALA A 330 -1.76 -32.53 8.62
C ALA A 330 -2.43 -33.31 9.78
N LEU A 331 -3.75 -33.18 9.93
CA LEU A 331 -4.52 -33.87 10.97
C LEU A 331 -4.76 -35.35 10.68
N ALA A 332 -4.54 -35.81 9.45
CA ALA A 332 -4.61 -37.22 9.09
C ALA A 332 -3.50 -38.07 9.74
N TYR A 333 -2.42 -37.44 10.24
CA TYR A 333 -1.29 -38.14 10.86
C TYR A 333 -1.35 -38.09 12.41
N PRO A 334 -1.56 -39.23 13.10
CA PRO A 334 -1.80 -39.26 14.55
C PRO A 334 -0.60 -38.89 15.44
N SER A 335 0.61 -39.18 14.97
CA SER A 335 1.87 -39.19 15.75
C SER A 335 2.45 -37.78 16.02
N TRP A 336 1.97 -36.75 15.32
CA TRP A 336 2.40 -35.37 15.53
C TRP A 336 1.91 -34.78 16.88
N GLY A 337 1.09 -35.54 17.62
CA GLY A 337 0.34 -35.07 18.78
C GLY A 337 -1.01 -34.42 18.42
N GLY A 338 -1.33 -34.39 17.11
CA GLY A 338 -2.60 -33.98 16.53
C GLY A 338 -3.24 -32.76 17.19
N VAL A 339 -4.52 -32.89 17.53
CA VAL A 339 -5.31 -31.85 18.19
C VAL A 339 -4.72 -31.37 19.51
N ALA A 340 -3.98 -32.20 20.26
CA ALA A 340 -3.43 -31.82 21.56
C ALA A 340 -2.27 -30.81 21.44
N LYS A 341 -1.42 -30.98 20.43
CA LYS A 341 -0.31 -30.05 20.16
C LYS A 341 -0.82 -28.75 19.54
N LEU A 342 -1.82 -28.85 18.65
CA LEU A 342 -2.62 -27.73 18.14
C LEU A 342 -3.29 -26.93 19.28
N LYS A 343 -3.95 -27.61 20.23
CA LYS A 343 -4.54 -27.02 21.45
C LYS A 343 -3.52 -26.26 22.28
N SER A 344 -2.35 -26.85 22.54
CA SER A 344 -1.28 -26.17 23.31
C SER A 344 -0.74 -24.92 22.59
N THR A 345 -0.76 -24.93 21.26
CA THR A 345 -0.29 -23.84 20.41
C THR A 345 -1.35 -22.73 20.30
N ALA A 346 -2.63 -23.11 20.22
CA ALA A 346 -3.78 -22.21 20.26
C ALA A 346 -3.91 -21.52 21.63
N ALA A 347 -3.71 -22.25 22.73
CA ALA A 347 -3.74 -21.71 24.10
C ALA A 347 -2.64 -20.65 24.36
N LYS A 348 -1.55 -20.71 23.60
CA LYS A 348 -0.45 -19.72 23.64
C LYS A 348 -0.63 -18.57 22.65
N ALA A 349 -1.65 -18.62 21.79
CA ALA A 349 -1.94 -17.58 20.81
C ALA A 349 -2.85 -16.47 21.39
N LYS A 350 -2.67 -15.23 20.94
CA LYS A 350 -3.48 -14.05 21.33
C LYS A 350 -4.04 -13.32 20.10
N GLY A 351 -5.28 -12.83 20.18
CA GLY A 351 -6.01 -12.13 19.12
C GLY A 351 -6.67 -13.07 18.10
N GLU A 352 -6.96 -12.61 16.88
CA GLU A 352 -7.62 -13.39 15.80
C GLU A 352 -6.92 -14.72 15.43
N LYS A 353 -5.61 -14.84 15.72
CA LYS A 353 -4.84 -16.09 15.63
C LYS A 353 -5.32 -17.15 16.62
N ALA A 354 -5.73 -16.73 17.82
CA ALA A 354 -6.40 -17.60 18.78
C ALA A 354 -7.77 -18.02 18.25
N ASP A 355 -8.50 -17.16 17.53
CA ASP A 355 -9.84 -17.48 17.04
C ASP A 355 -9.81 -18.47 15.87
N MET A 356 -8.91 -18.30 14.90
CA MET A 356 -8.69 -19.27 13.83
C MET A 356 -8.19 -20.62 14.38
N LEU A 357 -7.21 -20.60 15.30
CA LEU A 357 -6.69 -21.83 15.90
C LEU A 357 -7.68 -22.48 16.88
N LYS A 358 -8.50 -21.69 17.60
CA LYS A 358 -9.59 -22.19 18.45
C LYS A 358 -10.68 -22.84 17.62
N HIS A 359 -11.12 -22.20 16.53
CA HIS A 359 -12.11 -22.77 15.62
C HIS A 359 -11.61 -24.10 15.03
N LEU A 360 -10.35 -24.16 14.59
CA LEU A 360 -9.73 -25.41 14.11
C LEU A 360 -9.58 -26.47 15.21
N VAL A 361 -9.33 -26.05 16.45
CA VAL A 361 -9.22 -26.92 17.63
C VAL A 361 -10.57 -27.48 18.09
N GLU A 362 -11.63 -26.69 18.07
CA GLU A 362 -13.00 -27.08 18.45
C GLU A 362 -13.57 -28.09 17.46
N GLU A 363 -13.41 -27.83 16.17
CA GLU A 363 -13.81 -28.72 15.08
C GLU A 363 -13.05 -30.06 15.11
N ALA A 364 -11.71 -30.02 15.26
CA ALA A 364 -10.92 -31.24 15.32
C ALA A 364 -11.18 -32.07 16.60
N ALA A 365 -11.63 -31.43 17.70
CA ALA A 365 -12.08 -32.13 18.90
C ALA A 365 -13.46 -32.78 18.74
N GLY A 366 -14.36 -32.18 17.94
CA GLY A 366 -15.67 -32.74 17.59
C GLY A 366 -15.59 -33.98 16.71
N VAL A 367 -14.65 -34.01 15.74
CA VAL A 367 -14.43 -35.15 14.84
C VAL A 367 -13.95 -36.40 15.59
N LYS A 368 -13.03 -36.25 16.57
CA LYS A 368 -12.59 -37.38 17.41
C LYS A 368 -13.73 -37.99 18.23
N LYS A 369 -14.67 -37.17 18.73
CA LYS A 369 -15.85 -37.67 19.48
C LYS A 369 -16.81 -38.44 18.58
N LYS A 370 -16.99 -38.04 17.32
CA LYS A 370 -17.83 -38.78 16.36
C LYS A 370 -17.20 -40.10 15.93
N GLN A 371 -15.92 -40.12 15.59
CA GLN A 371 -15.23 -41.36 15.21
C GLN A 371 -15.15 -42.38 16.35
N ALA A 372 -15.02 -41.93 17.61
CA ALA A 372 -15.04 -42.81 18.77
C ALA A 372 -16.44 -43.38 19.12
N ASN A 373 -17.52 -42.77 18.62
CA ASN A 373 -18.90 -43.26 18.80
C ASN A 373 -19.39 -44.13 17.63
N GLU A 374 -18.61 -44.22 16.54
CA GLU A 374 -18.90 -45.02 15.35
C GLU A 374 -17.94 -46.23 15.21
N SER A 375 -17.13 -46.51 16.24
CA SER A 375 -16.20 -47.66 16.32
C SER A 375 -16.71 -48.76 17.24
#